data_AF-H1W2N2-F1
#
_entry.id   AF-H1W2N2-F1
#
_cell.length_a   1.000
_cell.length_b   1.000
_cell.length_c   1.000
_cell.angle_alpha   90.00
_cell.angle_beta   90.00
_cell.angle_gamma   90.00
#
_symmetry.space_group_name_H-M   'P 1'
#
loop_
_entity.id
_entity.type
_entity.pdbx_description
1 polymer ?
#
loop_
_entity_poly.entity_id
_entity_poly.type
_entity_poly.pdbx_seq_one_letter_code
_entity_poly.pdbx_strand_id
1 'polypeptide(L)'
;MLLGNKRKAQVVEGEEEDDHGSKRQATDPTPVVLNGVDGVEQASVVPVAHGVVPTPEYLRPAVLNPSIAFAQIRLGVPKVRSQIVRPLERGVLLPESSTDDAYKVPENIILEARNPVQIRDPSSISATKRGTLLWQDYLPRAVILVTGNKQFWAAACEDGSIYTWTPAGRRLMNPIIMESQPVILECRNSYLLCINAVGLCHVWDLQKQAALHPPVSLGPVLELATTTLNLNTTTPGPGITSAQLNSTGHIVVTLTNGDGYYYTRDMFSWQRVSEAWWAVGSQYWNSNDSSISALQSTAVGPVTPAKPKDESTANVSAGIIPYLERHTTNEFLLKGRAYTLQRIVKLLLSKDGFEGFESTVSIAHLENRIAAALHLDARDEFRLYLFMYAKRLGAEGHRGKVEELLNSLLGGILRDKTDKASDNGRGWFSQEDEICGWDRKELLKGVVMILGKFRELQRLTIQYARVLDLNLESEGAMEVEP
;
A
#
# COMPACT_ATOMS: atom_id res chain seq x y z
N MET A 1 -50.32 56.00 -53.07
CA MET A 1 -51.33 57.03 -52.76
C MET A 1 -51.89 56.70 -51.38
N LEU A 2 -52.15 57.74 -50.55
CA LEU A 2 -52.72 57.71 -49.18
C LEU A 2 -51.76 57.38 -48.01
N LEU A 3 -51.32 58.39 -47.24
CA LEU A 3 -51.95 58.96 -46.01
C LEU A 3 -51.80 57.98 -44.83
N GLY A 4 -51.03 58.20 -43.77
CA GLY A 4 -50.87 59.39 -42.94
C GLY A 4 -51.77 59.26 -41.71
N ASN A 5 -51.20 59.14 -40.50
CA ASN A 5 -51.81 59.74 -39.30
C ASN A 5 -50.83 59.89 -38.13
N LYS A 6 -51.01 61.01 -37.44
CA LYS A 6 -50.11 61.73 -36.53
C LYS A 6 -50.52 61.52 -35.07
N ARG A 7 -49.53 61.78 -34.18
CA ARG A 7 -49.64 62.33 -32.79
C ARG A 7 -50.07 61.29 -31.73
N LYS A 8 -49.61 61.37 -30.48
CA LYS A 8 -49.27 62.55 -29.67
C LYS A 8 -48.35 62.13 -28.50
N ALA A 9 -47.44 63.02 -28.12
CA ALA A 9 -46.71 62.98 -26.85
C ALA A 9 -47.66 63.35 -25.69
N GLN A 10 -47.43 62.75 -24.52
CA GLN A 10 -48.03 63.17 -23.27
C GLN A 10 -46.94 63.20 -22.19
N VAL A 11 -46.66 64.40 -21.70
CA VAL A 11 -45.90 64.69 -20.48
C VAL A 11 -46.89 64.67 -19.32
N VAL A 12 -46.57 63.98 -18.22
CA VAL A 12 -47.13 64.24 -16.89
C VAL A 12 -46.03 63.99 -15.85
N GLU A 13 -45.62 65.06 -15.17
CA GLU A 13 -44.96 65.04 -13.86
C GLU A 13 -46.02 64.81 -12.76
N GLY A 14 -45.64 64.17 -11.64
CA GLY A 14 -46.47 64.11 -10.43
C GLY A 14 -46.16 62.92 -9.50
N GLU A 15 -45.18 63.15 -8.61
CA GLU A 15 -45.01 62.74 -7.20
C GLU A 15 -45.60 61.42 -6.63
N GLU A 16 -44.66 60.67 -6.02
CA GLU A 16 -44.69 59.93 -4.73
C GLU A 16 -45.95 59.13 -4.32
N GLU A 17 -45.84 57.80 -4.30
CA GLU A 17 -46.09 56.99 -3.10
C GLU A 17 -45.60 55.53 -3.29
N ASP A 18 -45.06 54.99 -2.20
CA ASP A 18 -44.40 53.68 -2.08
C ASP A 18 -45.29 52.50 -2.48
N ASP A 19 -44.77 51.64 -3.36
CA ASP A 19 -45.10 50.21 -3.32
C ASP A 19 -43.91 49.36 -3.80
N HIS A 20 -43.23 48.71 -2.84
CA HIS A 20 -42.14 47.77 -3.06
C HIS A 20 -42.68 46.44 -3.61
N GLY A 21 -43.19 46.46 -4.84
CA GLY A 21 -43.43 45.27 -5.64
C GLY A 21 -42.20 44.95 -6.49
N SER A 22 -41.44 43.91 -6.11
CA SER A 22 -40.31 43.38 -6.88
C SER A 22 -40.77 42.86 -8.25
N LYS A 23 -40.87 43.77 -9.24
CA LYS A 23 -41.01 43.40 -10.65
C LYS A 23 -39.74 42.67 -11.05
N ARG A 24 -39.81 41.34 -11.15
CA ARG A 24 -38.88 40.56 -11.97
C ARG A 24 -38.87 41.20 -13.35
N GLN A 25 -37.72 41.77 -13.71
CA GLN A 25 -37.46 42.22 -15.07
C GLN A 25 -37.63 40.98 -15.96
N ALA A 26 -38.60 41.04 -16.87
CA ALA A 26 -38.78 39.99 -17.86
C ALA A 26 -37.45 39.84 -18.61
N THR A 27 -36.87 38.64 -18.56
CA THR A 27 -35.71 38.29 -19.39
C THR A 27 -36.20 38.25 -20.84
N ASP A 28 -36.00 39.35 -21.55
CA ASP A 28 -36.10 39.34 -23.01
C ASP A 28 -35.14 38.26 -23.57
N PRO A 29 -35.52 37.57 -24.64
CA PRO A 29 -34.69 36.52 -25.21
C PRO A 29 -33.35 37.11 -25.65
N THR A 30 -32.26 36.60 -25.07
CA THR A 30 -30.90 37.07 -25.37
C THR A 30 -30.57 36.74 -26.83
N PRO A 31 -30.31 37.74 -27.68
CA PRO A 31 -29.97 37.49 -29.07
C PRO A 31 -28.61 36.76 -29.12
N VAL A 32 -28.55 35.65 -29.85
CA VAL A 32 -27.33 34.83 -30.00
C VAL A 32 -26.32 35.48 -30.95
N VAL A 33 -26.79 36.44 -31.76
CA VAL A 33 -26.00 37.16 -32.75
C VAL A 33 -26.38 38.64 -32.76
N LEU A 34 -25.38 39.49 -32.94
CA LEU A 34 -25.50 40.94 -33.06
C LEU A 34 -24.92 41.37 -34.41
N ASN A 35 -25.55 42.34 -35.07
CA ASN A 35 -24.99 42.91 -36.29
C ASN A 35 -23.89 43.91 -35.91
N GLY A 36 -22.65 43.47 -36.03
CA GLY A 36 -21.45 44.28 -35.93
C GLY A 36 -21.10 44.98 -37.24
N VAL A 37 -20.03 45.77 -37.22
CA VAL A 37 -19.61 46.63 -38.34
C VAL A 37 -19.14 45.81 -39.55
N ASP A 38 -18.68 44.57 -39.31
CA ASP A 38 -18.22 43.63 -40.34
C ASP A 38 -19.21 42.46 -40.59
N GLY A 39 -20.43 42.53 -40.04
CA GLY A 39 -21.49 41.55 -40.30
C GLY A 39 -22.09 40.93 -39.03
N VAL A 40 -22.66 39.72 -39.17
CA VAL A 40 -23.33 39.00 -38.08
C VAL A 40 -22.27 38.39 -37.16
N GLU A 41 -22.09 38.95 -35.97
CA GLU A 41 -21.14 38.48 -34.96
C GLU A 41 -21.86 37.77 -33.80
N GLN A 42 -21.20 36.81 -33.15
CA GLN A 42 -21.76 36.13 -31.99
C GLN A 42 -21.84 37.09 -30.80
N ALA A 43 -22.98 37.09 -30.11
CA ALA A 43 -23.18 37.94 -28.94
C ALA A 43 -22.24 37.51 -27.80
N SER A 44 -21.49 38.47 -27.24
CA SER A 44 -20.61 38.21 -26.10
C SER A 44 -21.44 37.92 -24.85
N VAL A 45 -21.06 36.87 -24.11
CA VAL A 45 -21.78 36.42 -22.91
C VAL A 45 -21.60 37.47 -21.81
N VAL A 46 -22.66 38.20 -21.48
CA VAL A 46 -22.64 39.15 -20.36
C VAL A 46 -22.75 38.35 -19.05
N PRO A 47 -21.81 38.51 -18.10
CA PRO A 47 -21.88 37.81 -16.83
C PRO A 47 -23.06 38.32 -15.99
N VAL A 48 -23.76 37.38 -15.33
CA VAL A 48 -24.90 37.69 -14.46
C VAL A 48 -24.42 38.49 -13.25
N ALA A 49 -24.97 39.70 -13.04
CA ALA A 49 -24.48 40.67 -12.06
C ALA A 49 -24.59 40.22 -10.59
N HIS A 50 -25.46 39.25 -10.27
CA HIS A 50 -25.57 38.67 -8.93
C HIS A 50 -25.79 37.16 -8.99
N GLY A 51 -24.75 36.39 -8.63
CA GLY A 51 -24.75 34.93 -8.62
C GLY A 51 -23.33 34.36 -8.54
N VAL A 52 -23.22 33.05 -8.27
CA VAL A 52 -21.95 32.30 -8.17
C VAL A 52 -21.01 32.69 -9.31
N VAL A 53 -19.80 33.18 -8.97
CA VAL A 53 -18.79 33.59 -9.94
C VAL A 53 -18.59 32.45 -10.96
N PRO A 54 -18.81 32.69 -12.26
CA PRO A 54 -18.63 31.65 -13.26
C PRO A 54 -17.17 31.20 -13.24
N THR A 55 -16.96 29.90 -13.03
CA THR A 55 -15.62 29.30 -13.04
C THR A 55 -14.95 29.63 -14.38
N PRO A 56 -13.79 30.32 -14.37
CA PRO A 56 -13.09 30.69 -15.59
C PRO A 56 -12.87 29.50 -16.54
N GLU A 57 -12.93 29.74 -17.84
CA GLU A 57 -12.87 28.70 -18.87
C GLU A 57 -11.56 27.89 -18.81
N TYR A 58 -10.46 28.51 -18.39
CA TYR A 58 -9.16 27.86 -18.17
C TYR A 58 -9.11 26.90 -16.96
N LEU A 59 -10.12 26.92 -16.07
CA LEU A 59 -10.23 25.99 -14.93
C LEU A 59 -11.08 24.76 -15.25
N ARG A 60 -11.70 24.69 -16.44
CA ARG A 60 -12.48 23.53 -16.88
C ARG A 60 -11.74 22.83 -18.02
N PRO A 61 -11.30 21.57 -17.84
CA PRO A 61 -11.12 20.71 -19.00
C PRO A 61 -12.46 20.64 -19.73
N ALA A 62 -12.51 21.11 -20.99
CA ALA A 62 -13.75 21.10 -21.80
C ALA A 62 -14.32 19.68 -21.96
N VAL A 63 -13.48 18.66 -21.81
CA VAL A 63 -13.84 17.25 -21.71
C VAL A 63 -13.08 16.67 -20.52
N LEU A 64 -13.79 16.28 -19.47
CA LEU A 64 -13.20 15.50 -18.38
C LEU A 64 -12.82 14.12 -18.94
N ASN A 65 -11.61 13.66 -18.61
CA ASN A 65 -11.18 12.31 -18.94
C ASN A 65 -12.23 11.31 -18.42
N PRO A 66 -12.79 10.42 -19.26
CA PRO A 66 -13.85 9.49 -18.86
C PRO A 66 -13.44 8.60 -17.69
N SER A 67 -12.16 8.20 -17.61
CA SER A 67 -11.63 7.42 -16.48
C SER A 67 -11.76 8.17 -15.16
N ILE A 68 -11.68 9.51 -15.16
CA ILE A 68 -11.92 10.35 -13.97
C ILE A 68 -13.41 10.58 -13.73
N ALA A 69 -14.20 10.76 -14.79
CA ALA A 69 -15.62 11.06 -14.69
C ALA A 69 -16.39 9.94 -13.98
N PHE A 70 -16.09 8.68 -14.30
CA PHE A 70 -16.76 7.49 -13.72
C PHE A 70 -15.97 6.85 -12.56
N ALA A 71 -14.89 7.49 -12.10
CA ALA A 71 -14.06 6.99 -11.02
C ALA A 71 -14.82 6.94 -9.69
N GLN A 72 -14.87 5.76 -9.07
CA GLN A 72 -15.38 5.57 -7.71
C GLN A 72 -14.44 6.13 -6.64
N ILE A 73 -13.14 6.23 -6.95
CA ILE A 73 -12.09 6.71 -6.06
C ILE A 73 -11.46 7.94 -6.68
N ARG A 74 -11.16 8.94 -5.85
CA ARG A 74 -10.39 10.11 -6.27
C ARG A 74 -9.31 10.41 -5.24
N LEU A 75 -8.09 10.01 -5.58
CA LEU A 75 -6.91 10.33 -4.80
C LEU A 75 -6.45 11.77 -5.11
N GLY A 76 -5.90 12.45 -4.10
CA GLY A 76 -5.41 13.82 -4.24
C GLY A 76 -4.17 13.87 -5.13
N VAL A 77 -4.26 14.57 -6.27
CA VAL A 77 -3.14 14.72 -7.21
C VAL A 77 -2.04 15.61 -6.61
N PRO A 78 -0.76 15.20 -6.64
CA PRO A 78 0.35 16.03 -6.19
C PRO A 78 0.40 17.36 -6.95
N LYS A 79 0.65 18.46 -6.22
CA LYS A 79 0.81 19.78 -6.85
C LYS A 79 2.10 19.82 -7.66
N VAL A 80 2.06 20.49 -8.81
CA VAL A 80 3.26 20.82 -9.58
C VAL A 80 4.15 21.73 -8.73
N ARG A 81 5.39 21.28 -8.50
CA ARG A 81 6.43 22.04 -7.77
C ARG A 81 7.49 22.51 -8.75
N SER A 82 8.12 23.66 -8.49
CA SER A 82 9.23 24.16 -9.33
C SER A 82 10.44 23.22 -9.32
N GLN A 83 10.66 22.52 -8.21
CA GLN A 83 11.78 21.63 -8.03
C GLN A 83 11.35 20.39 -7.24
N ILE A 84 11.76 19.21 -7.70
CA ILE A 84 11.56 17.94 -7.02
C ILE A 84 12.90 17.22 -6.99
N VAL A 85 13.32 16.77 -5.81
CA VAL A 85 14.63 16.15 -5.60
C VAL A 85 14.42 14.78 -4.96
N ARG A 86 15.09 13.75 -5.48
CA ARG A 86 15.12 12.41 -4.91
C ARG A 86 16.55 11.88 -4.88
N PRO A 87 17.14 11.64 -3.69
CA PRO A 87 18.38 10.88 -3.59
C PRO A 87 18.16 9.43 -4.00
N LEU A 88 19.19 8.83 -4.60
CA LEU A 88 19.25 7.41 -4.89
C LEU A 88 19.14 6.62 -3.58
N GLU A 89 18.06 5.84 -3.46
CA GLU A 89 17.75 5.11 -2.24
C GLU A 89 18.81 4.03 -1.93
N ARG A 90 19.32 4.02 -0.68
CA ARG A 90 20.06 2.90 -0.10
C ARG A 90 19.10 1.97 0.65
N GLY A 91 18.16 1.38 -0.08
CA GLY A 91 17.29 0.34 0.44
C GLY A 91 16.13 0.82 1.31
N VAL A 92 15.14 -0.05 1.34
CA VAL A 92 13.86 0.01 2.06
C VAL A 92 14.00 0.54 3.48
N LEU A 93 13.05 1.39 3.88
CA LEU A 93 12.80 1.82 5.26
C LEU A 93 13.76 2.86 5.83
N LEU A 94 14.01 3.96 5.11
CA LEU A 94 14.39 5.19 5.79
C LEU A 94 13.19 6.15 5.88
N PRO A 95 12.92 6.74 7.06
CA PRO A 95 11.97 7.84 7.17
C PRO A 95 12.40 8.96 6.23
N GLU A 96 11.42 9.69 5.67
CA GLU A 96 11.63 10.77 4.69
C GLU A 96 12.85 11.62 5.06
N SER A 97 13.99 11.37 4.39
CA SER A 97 15.18 12.18 4.59
C SER A 97 14.88 13.55 3.99
N SER A 98 15.07 14.61 4.76
CA SER A 98 14.89 15.97 4.25
C SER A 98 15.78 16.21 3.01
N THR A 99 15.35 17.11 2.13
CA THR A 99 16.14 17.46 0.93
C THR A 99 17.57 17.85 1.28
N ASP A 100 17.77 18.53 2.41
CA ASP A 100 19.10 18.93 2.88
C ASP A 100 19.96 17.74 3.31
N ASP A 101 19.36 16.71 3.90
CA ASP A 101 20.10 15.51 4.32
C ASP A 101 20.51 14.64 3.12
N ALA A 102 19.71 14.65 2.05
CA ALA A 102 20.03 14.00 0.79
C ALA A 102 21.33 14.53 0.15
N TYR A 103 21.55 15.85 0.23
CA TYR A 103 22.75 16.53 -0.30
C TYR A 103 23.98 16.39 0.61
N LYS A 104 23.80 16.15 1.91
CA LYS A 104 24.93 16.02 2.87
C LYS A 104 25.74 14.74 2.69
N VAL A 105 25.18 13.71 2.06
CA VAL A 105 25.88 12.44 1.83
C VAL A 105 26.60 12.48 0.47
N PRO A 106 27.94 12.63 0.44
CA PRO A 106 28.69 12.89 -0.79
C PRO A 106 28.72 11.70 -1.77
N GLU A 107 28.25 10.53 -1.37
CA GLU A 107 28.17 9.36 -2.26
C GLU A 107 26.81 9.23 -2.98
N ASN A 108 25.82 10.02 -2.59
CA ASN A 108 24.48 9.91 -3.17
C ASN A 108 24.44 10.50 -4.57
N ILE A 109 23.84 9.75 -5.49
CA ILE A 109 23.39 10.27 -6.77
C ILE A 109 22.00 10.85 -6.55
N ILE A 110 21.75 12.05 -7.04
CA ILE A 110 20.51 12.78 -6.80
C ILE A 110 19.84 12.99 -8.14
N LEU A 111 18.60 12.53 -8.27
CA LEU A 111 17.72 12.87 -9.38
C LEU A 111 16.95 14.14 -9.04
N GLU A 112 17.00 15.11 -9.92
CA GLU A 112 16.35 16.39 -9.79
C GLU A 112 15.45 16.64 -11.00
N ALA A 113 14.21 17.04 -10.75
CA ALA A 113 13.29 17.56 -11.75
C ALA A 113 13.06 19.06 -11.48
N ARG A 114 13.28 19.90 -12.48
CA ARG A 114 12.93 21.32 -12.43
C ARG A 114 11.83 21.61 -13.44
N ASN A 115 10.69 22.02 -12.92
CA ASN A 115 9.58 22.50 -13.74
C ASN A 115 9.72 24.01 -13.95
N PRO A 116 9.49 24.48 -15.18
CA PRO A 116 9.59 25.90 -15.46
C PRO A 116 8.39 26.65 -14.90
N VAL A 117 8.60 27.94 -14.66
CA VAL A 117 7.52 28.86 -14.27
C VAL A 117 6.62 29.17 -15.48
N GLN A 118 7.20 29.19 -16.68
CA GLN A 118 6.48 29.40 -17.93
C GLN A 118 6.10 28.05 -18.55
N ILE A 119 4.82 27.87 -18.88
CA ILE A 119 4.26 26.63 -19.43
C ILE A 119 4.91 26.23 -20.79
N ARG A 120 5.54 27.17 -21.50
CA ARG A 120 6.15 26.92 -22.81
C ARG A 120 7.55 26.30 -22.74
N ASP A 121 8.22 26.40 -21.61
CA ASP A 121 9.55 25.81 -21.44
C ASP A 121 9.40 24.33 -21.07
N PRO A 122 10.36 23.46 -21.46
CA PRO A 122 10.35 22.07 -21.03
C PRO A 122 10.81 21.94 -19.58
N SER A 123 10.29 20.93 -18.88
CA SER A 123 10.83 20.49 -17.61
C SER A 123 12.18 19.83 -17.81
N SER A 124 13.15 20.14 -16.95
CA SER A 124 14.48 19.51 -17.01
C SER A 124 14.60 18.41 -15.95
N ILE A 125 15.17 17.28 -16.35
CA ILE A 125 15.55 16.18 -15.47
C ILE A 125 17.07 16.10 -15.46
N SER A 126 17.70 16.08 -14.30
CA SER A 126 19.14 15.93 -14.16
C SER A 126 19.48 14.93 -13.07
N ALA A 127 20.51 14.12 -13.29
CA ALA A 127 21.14 13.34 -12.24
C ALA A 127 22.50 13.91 -11.91
N THR A 128 22.77 14.13 -10.63
CA THR A 128 24.03 14.73 -10.15
C THR A 128 24.68 13.85 -9.08
N LYS A 129 26.02 13.91 -8.98
CA LYS A 129 26.79 13.29 -7.90
C LYS A 129 27.84 14.29 -7.43
N ARG A 130 27.84 14.63 -6.14
CA ARG A 130 28.73 15.68 -5.58
C ARG A 130 28.63 17.01 -6.33
N GLY A 131 27.43 17.37 -6.79
CA GLY A 131 27.20 18.58 -7.60
C GLY A 131 27.70 18.48 -9.05
N THR A 132 28.37 17.41 -9.45
CA THR A 132 28.73 17.17 -10.86
C THR A 132 27.55 16.55 -11.60
N LEU A 133 27.19 17.13 -12.75
CA LEU A 133 26.17 16.60 -13.64
C LEU A 133 26.64 15.26 -14.24
N LEU A 134 25.85 14.21 -14.05
CA LEU A 134 26.07 12.91 -14.68
C LEU A 134 25.38 12.84 -16.04
N TRP A 135 24.10 13.23 -16.07
CA TRP A 135 23.29 13.28 -17.29
C TRP A 135 22.12 14.23 -17.10
N GLN A 136 21.53 14.65 -18.23
CA GLN A 136 20.38 15.53 -18.28
C GLN A 136 19.43 15.11 -19.42
N ASP A 137 18.15 15.36 -19.23
CA ASP A 137 17.09 15.20 -20.23
C ASP A 137 16.03 16.31 -20.05
N TYR A 138 15.17 16.46 -21.04
CA TYR A 138 14.08 17.43 -21.05
C TYR A 138 12.75 16.76 -21.36
N LEU A 139 11.70 17.17 -20.66
CA LEU A 139 10.34 16.65 -20.78
C LEU A 139 9.38 17.77 -21.20
N PRO A 140 8.41 17.47 -22.07
CA PRO A 140 7.47 18.47 -22.58
C PRO A 140 6.40 18.89 -21.57
N ARG A 141 6.33 18.23 -20.40
CA ARG A 141 5.26 18.39 -19.41
C ARG A 141 5.83 18.49 -18.00
N ALA A 142 5.09 19.17 -17.13
CA ALA A 142 5.47 19.32 -15.74
C ALA A 142 5.54 17.97 -15.04
N VAL A 143 6.66 17.73 -14.34
CA VAL A 143 6.94 16.53 -13.55
C VAL A 143 6.31 16.69 -12.18
N ILE A 144 5.50 15.74 -11.75
CA ILE A 144 4.82 15.77 -10.45
C ILE A 144 5.44 14.80 -9.43
N LEU A 145 6.06 13.72 -9.91
CA LEU A 145 6.71 12.70 -9.08
C LEU A 145 7.98 12.19 -9.75
N VAL A 146 8.96 11.81 -8.93
CA VAL A 146 10.19 11.14 -9.37
C VAL A 146 10.52 10.00 -8.41
N THR A 147 11.09 8.92 -8.93
CA THR A 147 11.61 7.80 -8.14
C THR A 147 12.83 7.20 -8.83
N GLY A 148 13.62 6.41 -8.11
CA GLY A 148 14.69 5.64 -8.73
C GLY A 148 15.57 4.89 -7.75
N ASN A 149 16.26 3.91 -8.31
CA ASN A 149 17.13 3.00 -7.60
C ASN A 149 18.37 2.67 -8.46
N LYS A 150 19.20 1.73 -7.99
CA LYS A 150 20.47 1.39 -8.68
C LYS A 150 20.27 0.85 -10.10
N GLN A 151 19.07 0.39 -10.45
CA GLN A 151 18.76 -0.20 -11.75
C GLN A 151 18.14 0.78 -12.74
N PHE A 152 17.34 1.75 -12.28
CA PHE A 152 16.69 2.73 -13.17
C PHE A 152 16.20 3.98 -12.43
N TRP A 153 15.87 5.00 -13.21
CA TRP A 153 15.19 6.23 -12.78
C TRP A 153 13.82 6.33 -13.45
N ALA A 154 12.85 6.97 -12.79
CA ALA A 154 11.53 7.23 -13.36
C ALA A 154 10.99 8.59 -12.92
N ALA A 155 10.19 9.21 -13.80
CA ALA A 155 9.50 10.46 -13.54
C ALA A 155 8.10 10.41 -14.13
N ALA A 156 7.12 10.90 -13.38
CA ALA A 156 5.73 11.01 -13.82
C ALA A 156 5.36 12.49 -14.02
N CYS A 157 4.62 12.75 -15.09
CA CYS A 157 4.16 14.07 -15.48
C CYS A 157 2.67 14.28 -15.19
N GLU A 158 2.25 15.55 -15.14
CA GLU A 158 0.88 15.98 -14.86
C GLU A 158 -0.17 15.51 -15.88
N ASP A 159 0.26 15.10 -17.08
CA ASP A 159 -0.61 14.63 -18.15
C ASP A 159 -0.83 13.11 -18.11
N GLY A 160 -0.25 12.42 -17.13
CA GLY A 160 -0.33 10.97 -17.02
C GLY A 160 0.81 10.22 -17.72
N SER A 161 1.79 10.90 -18.31
CA SER A 161 2.95 10.23 -18.90
C SER A 161 4.02 9.87 -17.86
N ILE A 162 4.60 8.67 -17.97
CA ILE A 162 5.69 8.19 -17.13
C ILE A 162 6.90 7.89 -18.02
N TYR A 163 8.03 8.48 -17.67
CA TYR A 163 9.30 8.32 -18.35
C TYR A 163 10.27 7.51 -17.50
N THR A 164 11.09 6.67 -18.14
CA THR A 164 12.07 5.82 -17.46
C THR A 164 13.44 5.90 -18.13
N TRP A 165 14.49 5.83 -17.31
CA TRP A 165 15.88 5.88 -17.75
C TRP A 165 16.72 4.81 -17.07
N THR A 166 17.73 4.34 -17.78
CA THR A 166 18.87 3.61 -17.18
C THR A 166 19.63 4.51 -16.19
N PRO A 167 20.50 3.96 -15.32
CA PRO A 167 21.24 4.76 -14.34
C PRO A 167 22.12 5.85 -14.97
N ALA A 168 22.56 5.62 -16.21
CA ALA A 168 23.37 6.55 -17.01
C ALA A 168 22.56 7.53 -17.87
N GLY A 169 21.23 7.57 -17.74
CA GLY A 169 20.39 8.57 -18.43
C GLY A 169 19.92 8.19 -19.84
N ARG A 170 20.20 6.98 -20.33
CA ARG A 170 19.58 6.48 -21.57
C ARG A 170 18.11 6.15 -21.32
N ARG A 171 17.20 6.60 -22.20
CA ARG A 171 15.78 6.18 -22.19
C ARG A 171 15.67 4.65 -22.20
N LEU A 172 14.85 4.11 -21.30
CA LEU A 172 14.68 2.66 -21.18
C LEU A 172 13.59 2.14 -22.13
N MET A 173 12.51 2.90 -22.31
CA MET A 173 11.39 2.60 -23.19
C MET A 173 10.63 3.88 -23.56
N ASN A 174 9.63 3.76 -24.44
CA ASN A 174 8.70 4.86 -24.73
C ASN A 174 7.89 5.24 -23.46
N PRO A 175 7.35 6.46 -23.41
CA PRO A 175 6.59 6.91 -22.24
C PRO A 175 5.37 6.02 -22.00
N ILE A 176 5.18 5.59 -20.76
CA ILE A 176 4.00 4.83 -20.36
C ILE A 176 2.87 5.84 -20.11
N ILE A 177 1.71 5.63 -20.73
CA ILE A 177 0.57 6.53 -20.62
C ILE A 177 -0.44 5.97 -19.63
N MET A 178 -0.76 6.75 -18.61
CA MET A 178 -1.72 6.40 -17.58
C MET A 178 -3.10 6.97 -17.88
N GLU A 179 -4.12 6.32 -17.34
CA GLU A 179 -5.51 6.75 -17.49
C GLU A 179 -5.84 8.04 -16.73
N SER A 180 -5.04 8.37 -15.72
CA SER A 180 -5.14 9.60 -14.94
C SER A 180 -3.78 9.95 -14.32
N GLN A 181 -3.69 11.11 -13.67
CA GLN A 181 -2.44 11.59 -13.08
C GLN A 181 -1.88 10.62 -12.03
N PRO A 182 -0.59 10.27 -12.09
CA PRO A 182 0.09 9.53 -11.03
C PRO A 182 0.05 10.27 -9.70
N VAL A 183 -0.31 9.55 -8.63
CA VAL A 183 -0.37 10.05 -7.26
C VAL A 183 0.76 9.48 -6.42
N ILE A 184 1.08 8.20 -6.61
CA ILE A 184 2.22 7.54 -5.98
C ILE A 184 3.07 6.88 -7.07
N LEU A 185 4.38 7.08 -7.01
CA LEU A 185 5.34 6.48 -7.92
C LEU A 185 6.52 5.95 -7.10
N GLU A 186 6.65 4.63 -7.03
CA GLU A 186 7.67 3.96 -6.22
C GLU A 186 8.39 2.89 -7.01
N CYS A 187 9.64 2.61 -6.66
CA CYS A 187 10.42 1.59 -7.34
C CYS A 187 11.18 0.70 -6.38
N ARG A 188 11.35 -0.56 -6.76
CA ARG A 188 12.18 -1.52 -6.02
C ARG A 188 12.71 -2.59 -6.95
N ASN A 189 14.02 -2.83 -6.90
CA ASN A 189 14.69 -3.72 -7.85
C ASN A 189 14.31 -3.29 -9.28
N SER A 190 13.81 -4.21 -10.11
CA SER A 190 13.40 -3.91 -11.48
C SER A 190 11.95 -3.44 -11.59
N TYR A 191 11.23 -3.38 -10.46
CA TYR A 191 9.81 -3.12 -10.43
C TYR A 191 9.49 -1.64 -10.23
N LEU A 192 8.52 -1.16 -10.99
CA LEU A 192 7.94 0.18 -10.89
C LEU A 192 6.46 0.07 -10.51
N LEU A 193 6.07 0.74 -9.43
CA LEU A 193 4.69 0.91 -8.97
C LEU A 193 4.21 2.30 -9.36
N CYS A 194 3.04 2.38 -9.98
CA CYS A 194 2.28 3.62 -10.12
C CYS A 194 0.87 3.44 -9.58
N ILE A 195 0.44 4.35 -8.69
CA ILE A 195 -0.95 4.49 -8.28
C ILE A 195 -1.46 5.81 -8.84
N ASN A 196 -2.52 5.77 -9.62
CA ASN A 196 -3.07 6.95 -10.28
C ASN A 196 -4.23 7.59 -9.50
N ALA A 197 -4.72 8.75 -9.96
CA ALA A 197 -5.76 9.53 -9.29
C ALA A 197 -7.10 8.80 -9.17
N VAL A 198 -7.35 7.83 -10.05
CA VAL A 198 -8.57 6.99 -10.04
C VAL A 198 -8.43 5.78 -9.10
N GLY A 199 -7.29 5.63 -8.43
CA GLY A 199 -7.03 4.56 -7.47
C GLY A 199 -6.70 3.21 -8.11
N LEU A 200 -6.22 3.21 -9.36
CA LEU A 200 -5.66 2.01 -10.00
C LEU A 200 -4.17 1.91 -9.71
N CYS A 201 -3.73 0.73 -9.27
CA CYS A 201 -2.35 0.36 -9.09
C CYS A 201 -1.84 -0.44 -10.28
N HIS A 202 -0.68 -0.04 -10.79
CA HIS A 202 0.03 -0.70 -11.87
C HIS A 202 1.42 -1.09 -11.41
N VAL A 203 1.84 -2.31 -11.73
CA VAL A 203 3.20 -2.78 -11.43
C VAL A 203 3.83 -3.37 -12.70
N TRP A 204 4.97 -2.81 -13.07
CA TRP A 204 5.76 -3.28 -14.21
C TRP A 204 7.12 -3.78 -13.76
N ASP A 205 7.53 -4.92 -14.29
CA ASP A 205 8.93 -5.35 -14.30
C ASP A 205 9.62 -4.71 -15.51
N LEU A 206 10.42 -3.68 -15.28
CA LEU A 206 11.08 -2.95 -16.35
C LEU A 206 12.22 -3.73 -17.00
N GLN A 207 12.74 -4.76 -16.33
CA GLN A 207 13.75 -5.65 -16.91
C GLN A 207 13.12 -6.62 -17.90
N LYS A 208 11.94 -7.18 -17.55
CA LYS A 208 11.18 -8.07 -18.44
C LYS A 208 10.26 -7.32 -19.41
N GLN A 209 10.08 -6.02 -19.21
CA GLN A 209 9.14 -5.17 -19.94
C GLN A 209 7.71 -5.74 -19.96
N ALA A 210 7.26 -6.23 -18.79
CA ALA A 210 5.96 -6.85 -18.62
C ALA A 210 5.28 -6.38 -17.34
N ALA A 211 3.95 -6.34 -17.34
CA ALA A 211 3.16 -6.13 -16.12
C ALA A 211 3.11 -7.42 -15.29
N LEU A 212 3.16 -7.30 -13.96
CA LEU A 212 3.05 -8.47 -13.07
C LEU A 212 1.62 -8.97 -12.89
N HIS A 213 0.64 -8.09 -13.07
CA HIS A 213 -0.79 -8.36 -13.03
C HIS A 213 -1.53 -7.26 -13.80
N PRO A 214 -2.81 -7.47 -14.19
CA PRO A 214 -3.66 -6.40 -14.71
C PRO A 214 -3.81 -5.24 -13.70
N PRO A 215 -4.16 -4.02 -14.13
CA PRO A 215 -4.40 -2.89 -13.22
C PRO A 215 -5.39 -3.26 -12.13
N VAL A 216 -5.07 -2.95 -10.86
CA VAL A 216 -5.89 -3.32 -9.70
C VAL A 216 -6.43 -2.09 -8.99
N SER A 217 -7.71 -2.09 -8.64
CA SER A 217 -8.34 -1.00 -7.88
C SER A 217 -8.03 -1.08 -6.38
N LEU A 218 -7.80 0.08 -5.76
CA LEU A 218 -7.76 0.28 -4.30
C LEU A 218 -9.15 0.39 -3.66
N GLY A 219 -10.22 0.33 -4.45
CA GLY A 219 -11.59 0.54 -4.01
C GLY A 219 -11.98 -0.31 -2.81
N PRO A 220 -11.81 -1.65 -2.87
CA PRO A 220 -12.17 -2.52 -1.76
C PRO A 220 -11.44 -2.17 -0.45
N VAL A 221 -10.16 -1.78 -0.57
CA VAL A 221 -9.30 -1.45 0.57
C VAL A 221 -9.70 -0.12 1.21
N LEU A 222 -9.97 0.90 0.39
CA LEU A 222 -10.39 2.22 0.86
C LEU A 222 -11.84 2.21 1.36
N GLU A 223 -12.73 1.49 0.72
CA GLU A 223 -14.12 1.33 1.14
C GLU A 223 -14.20 0.62 2.49
N LEU A 224 -13.48 -0.49 2.68
CA LEU A 224 -13.45 -1.18 3.96
C LEU A 224 -12.94 -0.26 5.08
N ALA A 225 -11.95 0.58 4.78
CA ALA A 225 -11.41 1.56 5.72
C ALA A 225 -12.39 2.68 6.09
N THR A 226 -13.47 2.90 5.34
CA THR A 226 -14.55 3.81 5.76
C THR A 226 -15.42 3.20 6.86
N THR A 227 -15.55 1.86 6.89
CA THR A 227 -16.37 1.12 7.86
C THR A 227 -15.62 0.89 9.17
N THR A 228 -15.08 1.97 9.76
CA THR A 228 -14.29 1.85 11.00
C THR A 228 -15.19 1.52 12.19
N LEU A 229 -14.59 0.93 13.23
CA LEU A 229 -15.24 0.62 14.52
C LEU A 229 -15.75 1.86 15.28
N ASN A 230 -15.48 3.07 14.80
CA ASN A 230 -15.93 4.33 15.40
C ASN A 230 -17.22 4.83 14.72
N LEU A 231 -18.33 4.11 14.96
CA LEU A 231 -19.66 4.43 14.42
C LEU A 231 -20.21 5.80 14.86
N ASN A 232 -19.67 6.37 15.95
CA ASN A 232 -20.24 7.53 16.62
C ASN A 232 -19.45 8.83 16.41
N THR A 233 -18.42 8.84 15.54
CA THR A 233 -17.62 10.03 15.27
C THR A 233 -17.40 10.27 13.79
N THR A 234 -17.47 11.52 13.37
CA THR A 234 -17.07 11.92 12.01
C THR A 234 -15.58 11.64 11.86
N THR A 235 -15.25 10.64 11.06
CA THR A 235 -13.87 10.32 10.72
C THR A 235 -13.50 10.96 9.38
N PRO A 236 -12.30 11.53 9.24
CA PRO A 236 -11.82 11.94 7.93
C PRO A 236 -11.78 10.74 6.99
N GLY A 237 -12.02 10.97 5.70
CA GLY A 237 -11.98 9.90 4.69
C GLY A 237 -10.66 9.12 4.74
N PRO A 238 -10.68 7.79 4.48
CA PRO A 238 -9.49 6.98 4.51
C PRO A 238 -8.50 7.44 3.45
N GLY A 239 -7.25 7.59 3.85
CA GLY A 239 -6.15 7.97 2.98
C GLY A 239 -5.08 6.89 2.97
N ILE A 240 -4.29 6.87 1.91
CA ILE A 240 -3.10 6.05 1.82
C ILE A 240 -1.97 6.80 2.55
N THR A 241 -1.37 6.18 3.56
CA THR A 241 -0.21 6.74 4.26
C THR A 241 1.09 6.32 3.60
N SER A 242 1.14 5.09 3.05
CA SER A 242 2.26 4.61 2.24
C SER A 242 1.78 3.56 1.24
N ALA A 243 2.46 3.47 0.11
CA ALA A 243 2.32 2.36 -0.82
C ALA A 243 3.69 2.03 -1.41
N GLN A 244 4.11 0.78 -1.29
CA GLN A 244 5.47 0.34 -1.59
C GLN A 244 5.46 -1.03 -2.26
N LEU A 245 6.62 -1.43 -2.77
CA LEU A 245 6.84 -2.76 -3.32
C LEU A 245 7.72 -3.60 -2.38
N ASN A 246 7.42 -4.91 -2.31
CA ASN A 246 8.36 -5.88 -1.76
C ASN A 246 9.44 -6.26 -2.79
N SER A 247 10.43 -7.06 -2.39
CA SER A 247 11.53 -7.47 -3.28
C SER A 247 11.09 -8.33 -4.47
N THR A 248 9.87 -8.89 -4.45
CA THR A 248 9.27 -9.71 -5.51
C THR A 248 8.21 -8.97 -6.35
N GLY A 249 8.05 -7.66 -6.12
CA GLY A 249 7.15 -6.78 -6.89
C GLY A 249 5.68 -6.81 -6.45
N HIS A 250 5.37 -7.28 -5.25
CA HIS A 250 4.03 -7.20 -4.69
C HIS A 250 3.79 -5.85 -4.02
N ILE A 251 2.54 -5.39 -4.09
CA ILE A 251 2.12 -4.11 -3.54
C ILE A 251 1.81 -4.27 -2.05
N VAL A 252 2.35 -3.37 -1.25
CA VAL A 252 2.07 -3.23 0.18
C VAL A 252 1.54 -1.82 0.42
N VAL A 253 0.39 -1.68 1.08
CA VAL A 253 -0.28 -0.40 1.31
C VAL A 253 -0.62 -0.26 2.78
N THR A 254 -0.38 0.92 3.35
CA THR A 254 -0.86 1.30 4.68
C THR A 254 -1.86 2.44 4.59
N LEU A 255 -2.86 2.43 5.46
CA LEU A 255 -3.94 3.41 5.46
C LEU A 255 -4.00 4.24 6.74
N THR A 256 -4.64 5.41 6.67
CA THR A 256 -4.79 6.33 7.82
C THR A 256 -5.56 5.74 9.01
N ASN A 257 -6.34 4.67 8.83
CA ASN A 257 -7.03 3.97 9.91
C ASN A 257 -6.10 3.00 10.69
N GLY A 258 -4.88 2.80 10.20
CA GLY A 258 -3.89 1.89 10.76
C GLY A 258 -3.82 0.53 10.06
N ASP A 259 -4.74 0.20 9.15
CA ASP A 259 -4.72 -1.09 8.47
C ASP A 259 -3.58 -1.18 7.45
N GLY A 260 -3.03 -2.39 7.32
CA GLY A 260 -1.98 -2.75 6.38
C GLY A 260 -2.45 -3.86 5.45
N TYR A 261 -2.30 -3.65 4.15
CA TYR A 261 -2.73 -4.56 3.10
C TYR A 261 -1.57 -5.00 2.21
N TYR A 262 -1.69 -6.20 1.69
CA TYR A 262 -0.79 -6.80 0.70
C TYR A 262 -1.63 -7.30 -0.49
N TYR A 263 -1.17 -7.04 -1.72
CA TYR A 263 -1.84 -7.54 -2.91
C TYR A 263 -1.23 -8.86 -3.37
N THR A 264 -2.06 -9.92 -3.40
CA THR A 264 -1.65 -11.22 -3.92
C THR A 264 -1.96 -11.30 -5.41
N ARG A 265 -0.93 -11.25 -6.25
CA ARG A 265 -1.10 -11.28 -7.72
C ARG A 265 -1.65 -12.59 -8.26
N ASP A 266 -1.40 -13.71 -7.57
CA ASP A 266 -1.87 -15.03 -8.01
C ASP A 266 -3.36 -15.27 -7.70
N MET A 267 -3.90 -14.56 -6.70
CA MET A 267 -5.31 -14.59 -6.32
C MET A 267 -6.10 -13.37 -6.81
N PHE A 268 -5.40 -12.39 -7.41
CA PHE A 268 -5.91 -11.08 -7.78
C PHE A 268 -6.69 -10.36 -6.68
N SER A 269 -6.27 -10.51 -5.42
CA SER A 269 -7.01 -10.02 -4.26
C SER A 269 -6.11 -9.30 -3.25
N TRP A 270 -6.69 -8.29 -2.61
CA TRP A 270 -6.10 -7.63 -1.45
C TRP A 270 -6.32 -8.50 -0.22
N GLN A 271 -5.25 -8.72 0.54
CA GLN A 271 -5.27 -9.40 1.83
C GLN A 271 -4.88 -8.40 2.92
N ARG A 272 -5.64 -8.39 4.02
CA ARG A 272 -5.33 -7.56 5.18
C ARG A 272 -4.34 -8.30 6.06
N VAL A 273 -3.16 -7.73 6.26
CA VAL A 273 -2.08 -8.35 7.04
C VAL A 273 -2.04 -7.78 8.46
N SER A 274 -2.25 -6.48 8.60
CA SER A 274 -2.20 -5.78 9.89
C SER A 274 -3.47 -4.98 10.10
N GLU A 275 -4.05 -5.04 11.31
CA GLU A 275 -5.26 -4.32 11.66
C GLU A 275 -5.37 -4.08 13.18
N ALA A 276 -6.24 -3.15 13.54
CA ALA A 276 -6.49 -2.76 14.93
C ALA A 276 -6.97 -3.92 15.84
N TRP A 277 -7.69 -4.90 15.27
CA TRP A 277 -8.21 -6.05 16.00
C TRP A 277 -7.09 -6.87 16.67
N TRP A 278 -6.03 -7.17 15.90
CA TRP A 278 -4.86 -7.86 16.42
C TRP A 278 -4.09 -7.00 17.43
N ALA A 279 -3.99 -5.70 17.16
CA ALA A 279 -3.27 -4.76 18.01
C ALA A 279 -3.80 -4.66 19.44
N VAL A 280 -5.10 -4.84 19.63
CA VAL A 280 -5.74 -4.75 20.95
C VAL A 280 -5.98 -6.13 21.57
N GLY A 281 -6.32 -7.14 20.77
CA GLY A 281 -6.79 -8.43 21.30
C GLY A 281 -5.73 -9.53 21.43
N SER A 282 -4.61 -9.44 20.72
CA SER A 282 -3.60 -10.52 20.72
C SER A 282 -2.45 -10.24 21.69
N GLN A 283 -2.09 -11.25 22.48
CA GLN A 283 -0.92 -11.24 23.38
C GLN A 283 0.43 -11.24 22.64
N TYR A 284 0.43 -11.58 21.35
CA TYR A 284 1.63 -11.60 20.50
C TYR A 284 1.86 -10.30 19.71
N TRP A 285 1.05 -9.27 19.93
CA TRP A 285 1.27 -7.98 19.30
C TRP A 285 2.51 -7.30 19.89
N ASN A 286 3.39 -6.78 19.03
CA ASN A 286 4.66 -6.19 19.44
C ASN A 286 4.56 -4.66 19.56
N SER A 287 3.94 -4.17 20.63
CA SER A 287 3.79 -2.72 20.86
C SER A 287 5.13 -2.01 21.13
N ASN A 288 6.15 -2.74 21.58
CA ASN A 288 7.45 -2.18 21.95
C ASN A 288 8.43 -2.08 20.77
N ASP A 289 7.97 -2.38 19.54
CA ASP A 289 8.79 -2.34 18.32
C ASP A 289 10.10 -3.12 18.43
N SER A 290 10.07 -4.26 19.15
CA SER A 290 11.24 -5.13 19.28
C SER A 290 11.61 -5.71 17.92
N SER A 291 12.90 -5.66 17.55
CA SER A 291 13.34 -6.16 16.24
C SER A 291 13.04 -7.65 16.08
N ILE A 292 12.78 -8.09 14.84
CA ILE A 292 12.60 -9.53 14.53
C ILE A 292 13.79 -10.33 15.06
N SER A 293 15.02 -9.82 14.91
CA SER A 293 16.22 -10.49 15.40
C SER A 293 16.20 -10.71 16.91
N ALA A 294 15.69 -9.75 17.70
CA ALA A 294 15.55 -9.89 19.15
C ALA A 294 14.44 -10.90 19.52
N LEU A 295 13.34 -10.90 18.77
CA LEU A 295 12.28 -11.91 18.93
C LEU A 295 12.79 -13.29 18.54
N GLN A 296 13.64 -13.39 17.52
CA GLN A 296 14.21 -14.64 17.04
C GLN A 296 15.17 -15.24 18.07
N SER A 297 16.08 -14.44 18.63
CA SER A 297 17.01 -14.91 19.66
C SER A 297 16.31 -15.39 20.92
N THR A 298 15.19 -14.76 21.30
CA THR A 298 14.46 -15.07 22.54
C THR A 298 13.45 -16.21 22.37
N ALA A 299 12.75 -16.28 21.23
CA ALA A 299 11.66 -17.23 21.04
C ALA A 299 12.10 -18.55 20.39
N VAL A 300 13.09 -18.51 19.48
CA VAL A 300 13.42 -19.66 18.61
C VAL A 300 14.91 -19.99 18.55
N GLY A 301 15.77 -19.22 19.23
CA GLY A 301 17.22 -19.36 19.18
C GLY A 301 17.85 -18.77 17.91
N PRO A 302 19.17 -18.55 17.89
CA PRO A 302 19.86 -18.00 16.71
C PRO A 302 19.79 -18.98 15.54
N VAL A 303 19.48 -18.46 14.34
CA VAL A 303 19.65 -19.22 13.10
C VAL A 303 21.14 -19.33 12.82
N THR A 304 21.63 -20.56 12.66
CA THR A 304 22.98 -20.78 12.13
C THR A 304 23.06 -20.15 10.74
N PRO A 305 24.01 -19.23 10.48
CA PRO A 305 24.13 -18.61 9.17
C PRO A 305 24.34 -19.70 8.12
N ALA A 306 23.58 -19.63 7.03
CA ALA A 306 23.81 -20.47 5.86
C ALA A 306 25.29 -20.36 5.45
N LYS A 307 25.90 -21.49 5.05
CA LYS A 307 27.28 -21.49 4.54
C LYS A 307 27.41 -20.41 3.46
N PRO A 308 28.55 -19.69 3.39
CA PRO A 308 28.73 -18.50 2.53
C PRO A 308 28.74 -18.77 1.01
N LYS A 309 28.18 -19.89 0.54
CA LYS A 309 28.09 -20.23 -0.88
C LYS A 309 26.79 -19.77 -1.56
N ASP A 310 25.77 -19.36 -0.80
CA ASP A 310 24.50 -18.90 -1.36
C ASP A 310 24.29 -17.39 -1.17
N GLU A 311 24.99 -16.58 -1.96
CA GLU A 311 24.69 -15.14 -2.11
C GLU A 311 23.25 -14.88 -2.62
N SER A 312 22.52 -15.93 -2.99
CA SER A 312 21.14 -15.90 -3.49
C SER A 312 20.05 -15.97 -2.42
N THR A 313 20.35 -16.27 -1.16
CA THR A 313 19.34 -16.21 -0.07
C THR A 313 19.26 -14.80 0.52
N ALA A 314 19.16 -13.77 -0.32
CA ALA A 314 18.78 -12.45 0.16
C ALA A 314 17.41 -12.59 0.85
N ASN A 315 17.27 -12.03 2.05
CA ASN A 315 16.03 -12.08 2.83
C ASN A 315 14.89 -11.40 2.07
N VAL A 316 14.20 -12.17 1.24
CA VAL A 316 13.06 -11.74 0.44
C VAL A 316 11.99 -11.23 1.40
N SER A 317 11.49 -10.02 1.17
CA SER A 317 10.36 -9.44 1.89
C SER A 317 10.53 -9.32 3.42
N ALA A 318 11.74 -9.43 3.96
CA ALA A 318 11.94 -9.27 5.39
C ALA A 318 11.58 -7.86 5.87
N GLY A 319 10.96 -7.80 7.04
CA GLY A 319 10.52 -6.61 7.75
C GLY A 319 9.13 -6.11 7.36
N ILE A 320 8.41 -6.73 6.41
CA ILE A 320 7.13 -6.19 5.95
C ILE A 320 6.03 -6.33 7.00
N ILE A 321 5.90 -7.49 7.63
CA ILE A 321 4.88 -7.68 8.68
C ILE A 321 5.12 -6.73 9.86
N PRO A 322 6.34 -6.65 10.45
CA PRO A 322 6.60 -5.66 11.51
C PRO A 322 6.42 -4.23 11.05
N TYR A 323 6.78 -3.89 9.81
CA TYR A 323 6.55 -2.55 9.27
C TYR A 323 5.06 -2.18 9.29
N LEU A 324 4.20 -3.09 8.83
CA LEU A 324 2.75 -2.91 8.84
C LEU A 324 2.20 -2.81 10.28
N GLU A 325 2.65 -3.65 11.19
CA GLU A 325 2.22 -3.64 12.60
C GLU A 325 2.68 -2.39 13.34
N ARG A 326 3.91 -1.92 13.09
CA ARG A 326 4.42 -0.65 13.62
C ARG A 326 3.60 0.51 13.08
N HIS A 327 3.25 0.48 11.80
CA HIS A 327 2.36 1.48 11.22
C HIS A 327 0.99 1.47 11.92
N THR A 328 0.37 0.30 12.12
CA THR A 328 -0.88 0.17 12.88
C THR A 328 -0.75 0.73 14.30
N THR A 329 0.36 0.45 14.97
CA THR A 329 0.65 1.00 16.30
C THR A 329 0.70 2.53 16.28
N ASN A 330 1.41 3.12 15.30
CA ASN A 330 1.53 4.57 15.16
C ASN A 330 0.21 5.27 14.83
N GLU A 331 -0.56 4.72 13.88
CA GLU A 331 -1.80 5.36 13.41
C GLU A 331 -3.01 5.09 14.30
N PHE A 332 -3.04 3.96 15.01
CA PHE A 332 -4.21 3.52 15.78
C PHE A 332 -3.99 3.56 17.29
N LEU A 333 -2.92 2.92 17.80
CA LEU A 333 -2.65 2.84 19.23
C LEU A 333 -2.17 4.19 19.79
N LEU A 334 -1.10 4.76 19.24
CA LEU A 334 -0.47 5.98 19.76
C LEU A 334 -1.30 7.25 19.54
N LYS A 335 -2.20 7.26 18.55
CA LYS A 335 -3.18 8.34 18.32
C LYS A 335 -4.42 8.24 19.21
N GLY A 336 -4.46 7.29 20.16
CA GLY A 336 -5.57 7.13 21.11
C GLY A 336 -6.87 6.59 20.49
N ARG A 337 -6.83 6.12 19.25
CA ARG A 337 -8.01 5.59 18.53
C ARG A 337 -8.41 4.20 19.01
N ALA A 338 -7.55 3.55 19.77
CA ALA A 338 -7.77 2.23 20.35
C ALA A 338 -8.80 2.20 21.50
N TYR A 339 -9.15 3.34 22.08
CA TYR A 339 -9.96 3.41 23.30
C TYR A 339 -11.29 2.64 23.19
N THR A 340 -12.03 2.83 22.09
CA THR A 340 -13.31 2.15 21.85
C THR A 340 -13.14 0.64 21.82
N LEU A 341 -12.15 0.15 21.05
CA LEU A 341 -11.89 -1.27 20.90
C LEU A 341 -11.34 -1.89 22.19
N GLN A 342 -10.44 -1.20 22.89
CA GLN A 342 -9.94 -1.61 24.21
C GLN A 342 -11.08 -1.76 25.23
N ARG A 343 -12.03 -0.82 25.22
CA ARG A 343 -13.21 -0.90 26.09
C ARG A 343 -14.08 -2.11 25.74
N ILE A 344 -14.31 -2.37 24.46
CA ILE A 344 -15.07 -3.54 23.99
C ILE A 344 -14.39 -4.83 24.46
N VAL A 345 -13.08 -4.97 24.21
CA VAL A 345 -12.30 -6.15 24.63
C VAL A 345 -12.36 -6.33 26.14
N LYS A 346 -12.16 -5.28 26.93
CA LYS A 346 -12.27 -5.33 28.39
C LYS A 346 -13.65 -5.80 28.86
N LEU A 347 -14.71 -5.35 28.19
CA LEU A 347 -16.09 -5.73 28.50
C LEU A 347 -16.36 -7.20 28.16
N LEU A 348 -15.84 -7.67 27.02
CA LEU A 348 -15.90 -9.08 26.65
C LEU A 348 -15.19 -9.97 27.67
N LEU A 349 -13.99 -9.60 28.13
CA LEU A 349 -13.25 -10.37 29.13
C LEU A 349 -13.98 -10.50 30.48
N SER A 350 -14.85 -9.53 30.82
CA SER A 350 -15.68 -9.58 32.03
C SER A 350 -16.99 -10.37 31.86
N LYS A 351 -17.31 -10.81 30.64
CA LYS A 351 -18.57 -11.47 30.32
C LYS A 351 -18.39 -12.98 30.30
N ASP A 352 -19.31 -13.68 30.97
CA ASP A 352 -19.36 -15.14 30.96
C ASP A 352 -19.38 -15.69 29.52
N GLY A 353 -18.55 -16.70 29.26
CA GLY A 353 -18.38 -17.32 27.94
C GLY A 353 -17.24 -16.77 27.07
N PHE A 354 -16.49 -15.77 27.56
CA PHE A 354 -15.35 -15.17 26.83
C PHE A 354 -13.99 -15.42 27.52
N GLU A 355 -13.90 -16.38 28.44
CA GLU A 355 -12.67 -16.69 29.20
C GLU A 355 -11.48 -17.05 28.28
N GLY A 356 -11.73 -17.74 27.16
CA GLY A 356 -10.72 -18.10 26.16
C GLY A 356 -10.49 -17.06 25.05
N PHE A 357 -11.06 -15.85 25.18
CA PHE A 357 -11.03 -14.84 24.12
C PHE A 357 -9.61 -14.44 23.72
N GLU A 358 -8.77 -14.04 24.67
CA GLU A 358 -7.40 -13.59 24.37
C GLU A 358 -6.57 -14.69 23.72
N SER A 359 -6.73 -15.93 24.20
CA SER A 359 -6.06 -17.10 23.64
C SER A 359 -6.47 -17.34 22.18
N THR A 360 -7.78 -17.36 21.92
CA THR A 360 -8.34 -17.60 20.59
C THR A 360 -7.88 -16.52 19.60
N VAL A 361 -7.93 -15.25 20.00
CA VAL A 361 -7.47 -14.12 19.18
C VAL A 361 -5.96 -14.19 18.94
N SER A 362 -5.18 -14.58 19.95
CA SER A 362 -3.72 -14.73 19.85
C SER A 362 -3.32 -15.84 18.87
N ILE A 363 -4.03 -16.97 18.89
CA ILE A 363 -3.83 -18.07 17.94
C ILE A 363 -4.17 -17.61 16.51
N ALA A 364 -5.33 -16.98 16.32
CA ALA A 364 -5.75 -16.48 15.01
C ALA A 364 -4.78 -15.42 14.45
N HIS A 365 -4.22 -14.57 15.31
CA HIS A 365 -3.22 -13.59 14.90
C HIS A 365 -1.91 -14.27 14.44
N LEU A 366 -1.44 -15.30 15.15
CA LEU A 366 -0.28 -16.07 14.72
C LEU A 366 -0.53 -16.81 13.40
N GLU A 367 -1.73 -17.34 13.19
CA GLU A 367 -2.15 -17.94 11.91
C GLU A 367 -2.11 -16.91 10.78
N ASN A 368 -2.61 -15.69 11.01
CA ASN A 368 -2.53 -14.59 10.06
C ASN A 368 -1.08 -14.20 9.74
N ARG A 369 -0.19 -14.11 10.74
CA ARG A 369 1.23 -13.82 10.54
C ARG A 369 1.94 -14.90 9.73
N ILE A 370 1.65 -16.17 10.00
CA ILE A 370 2.20 -17.30 9.24
C ILE A 370 1.71 -17.26 7.79
N ALA A 371 0.41 -17.02 7.58
CA ALA A 371 -0.16 -16.90 6.25
C ALA A 371 0.46 -15.73 5.49
N ALA A 372 0.59 -14.56 6.10
CA ALA A 372 1.24 -13.40 5.50
C ALA A 372 2.72 -13.66 5.16
N ALA A 373 3.47 -14.27 6.08
CA ALA A 373 4.89 -14.56 5.88
C ALA A 373 5.09 -15.57 4.73
N LEU A 374 4.20 -16.55 4.61
CA LEU A 374 4.20 -17.51 3.51
C LEU A 374 3.91 -16.86 2.16
N HIS A 375 2.92 -15.96 2.06
CA HIS A 375 2.61 -15.26 0.80
C HIS A 375 3.67 -14.22 0.41
N LEU A 376 4.31 -13.59 1.39
CA LEU A 376 5.37 -12.63 1.17
C LEU A 376 6.72 -13.29 0.80
N ASP A 377 6.82 -14.62 0.90
CA ASP A 377 8.08 -15.37 0.84
C ASP A 377 9.09 -14.89 1.90
N ALA A 378 8.61 -14.47 3.07
CA ALA A 378 9.41 -13.96 4.18
C ALA A 378 9.95 -15.13 5.04
N ARG A 379 11.03 -15.75 4.54
CA ARG A 379 11.65 -16.97 5.11
C ARG A 379 11.84 -16.94 6.62
N ASP A 380 12.58 -15.96 7.15
CA ASP A 380 12.92 -15.91 8.58
C ASP A 380 11.70 -15.65 9.48
N GLU A 381 10.82 -14.76 9.04
CA GLU A 381 9.56 -14.44 9.73
C GLU A 381 8.63 -15.63 9.79
N PHE A 382 8.53 -16.40 8.70
CA PHE A 382 7.72 -17.61 8.64
C PHE A 382 8.14 -18.62 9.72
N ARG A 383 9.44 -18.93 9.83
CA ARG A 383 9.94 -19.85 10.87
C ARG A 383 9.69 -19.31 12.29
N LEU A 384 9.94 -18.02 12.52
CA LEU A 384 9.71 -17.39 13.81
C LEU A 384 8.25 -17.54 14.23
N TYR A 385 7.31 -17.12 13.38
CA TYR A 385 5.88 -17.16 13.69
C TYR A 385 5.34 -18.59 13.80
N LEU A 386 5.84 -19.52 12.98
CA LEU A 386 5.53 -20.94 13.05
C LEU A 386 5.86 -21.55 14.42
N PHE A 387 7.04 -21.24 14.96
CA PHE A 387 7.47 -21.78 16.26
C PHE A 387 6.72 -21.11 17.41
N MET A 388 6.43 -19.80 17.32
CA MET A 388 5.56 -19.11 18.27
C MET A 388 4.15 -19.72 18.29
N TYR A 389 3.62 -20.06 17.11
CA TYR A 389 2.34 -20.75 16.95
C TYR A 389 2.35 -22.16 17.55
N ALA A 390 3.36 -22.97 17.24
CA ALA A 390 3.52 -24.30 17.84
C ALA A 390 3.58 -24.23 19.38
N LYS A 391 4.33 -23.27 19.93
CA LYS A 391 4.40 -23.04 21.38
C LYS A 391 3.03 -22.66 21.95
N ARG A 392 2.26 -21.81 21.26
CA ARG A 392 0.91 -21.41 21.72
C ARG A 392 -0.09 -22.55 21.66
N LEU A 393 -0.13 -23.29 20.54
CA LEU A 393 -0.99 -24.47 20.41
C LEU A 393 -0.68 -25.52 21.49
N GLY A 394 0.60 -25.69 21.83
CA GLY A 394 1.05 -26.56 22.90
C GLY A 394 0.53 -26.15 24.27
N ALA A 395 0.62 -24.85 24.59
CA ALA A 395 0.15 -24.30 25.86
C ALA A 395 -1.38 -24.41 26.04
N GLU A 396 -2.13 -24.35 24.94
CA GLU A 396 -3.60 -24.41 24.93
C GLU A 396 -4.17 -25.82 24.71
N GLY A 397 -3.31 -26.82 24.48
CA GLY A 397 -3.74 -28.22 24.30
C GLY A 397 -4.58 -28.46 23.03
N HIS A 398 -4.46 -27.63 21.99
CA HIS A 398 -5.26 -27.75 20.76
C HIS A 398 -4.81 -28.91 19.85
N ARG A 399 -5.09 -30.14 20.28
CA ARG A 399 -4.64 -31.37 19.63
C ARG A 399 -4.95 -31.43 18.12
N GLY A 400 -6.15 -31.02 17.70
CA GLY A 400 -6.55 -31.07 16.28
C GLY A 400 -5.68 -30.18 15.39
N LYS A 401 -5.45 -28.92 15.80
CA LYS A 401 -4.57 -27.99 15.07
C LYS A 401 -3.11 -28.45 15.07
N VAL A 402 -2.66 -29.04 16.17
CA VAL A 402 -1.30 -29.61 16.27
C VAL A 402 -1.12 -30.77 15.30
N GLU A 403 -2.09 -31.67 15.23
CA GLU A 403 -2.06 -32.80 14.29
C GLU A 403 -2.09 -32.34 12.84
N GLU A 404 -2.92 -31.36 12.49
CA GLU A 404 -2.95 -30.74 11.16
C GLU A 404 -1.60 -30.08 10.81
N LEU A 405 -1.00 -29.34 11.75
CA LEU A 405 0.30 -28.69 11.58
C LEU A 405 1.42 -29.71 11.33
N LEU A 406 1.50 -30.76 12.16
CA LEU A 406 2.51 -31.81 12.05
C LEU A 406 2.36 -32.59 10.74
N ASN A 407 1.13 -32.92 10.35
CA ASN A 407 0.84 -33.57 9.06
C ASN A 407 1.23 -32.68 7.87
N SER A 408 0.91 -31.39 7.92
CA SER A 408 1.22 -30.44 6.85
C SER A 408 2.74 -30.25 6.69
N LEU A 409 3.47 -30.18 7.80
CA LEU A 409 4.95 -30.12 7.79
C LEU A 409 5.57 -31.46 7.38
N LEU A 410 4.97 -32.59 7.74
CA LEU A 410 5.40 -33.89 7.24
C LEU A 410 5.26 -33.96 5.71
N GLY A 411 4.18 -33.42 5.15
CA GLY A 411 4.01 -33.22 3.70
C GLY A 411 4.36 -34.46 2.87
N GLY A 412 5.28 -34.29 1.92
CA GLY A 412 5.83 -35.35 1.06
C GLY A 412 7.08 -36.05 1.60
N ILE A 413 7.52 -35.79 2.83
CA ILE A 413 8.81 -36.27 3.38
C ILE A 413 8.99 -37.81 3.29
N LEU A 414 7.88 -38.55 3.32
CA LEU A 414 7.86 -40.02 3.26
C LEU A 414 7.54 -40.59 1.88
N ARG A 415 7.31 -39.75 0.85
CA ARG A 415 7.09 -40.23 -0.53
C ARG A 415 8.41 -40.66 -1.16
N ASP A 416 8.34 -41.75 -1.93
CA ASP A 416 9.47 -42.24 -2.71
C ASP A 416 9.72 -41.31 -3.91
N LYS A 417 10.99 -41.03 -4.24
CA LYS A 417 11.38 -40.03 -5.26
C LYS A 417 10.95 -40.40 -6.69
N THR A 418 10.45 -41.62 -6.87
CA THR A 418 10.00 -42.21 -8.14
C THR A 418 8.54 -41.89 -8.47
N ASP A 419 7.72 -41.53 -7.47
CA ASP A 419 6.33 -41.15 -7.69
C ASP A 419 6.23 -39.68 -8.09
N LYS A 420 6.04 -39.42 -9.40
CA LYS A 420 5.77 -38.07 -9.92
C LYS A 420 4.65 -37.42 -9.08
N ALA A 421 4.93 -36.26 -8.50
CA ALA A 421 3.95 -35.47 -7.78
C ALA A 421 2.78 -35.16 -8.73
N SER A 422 1.65 -35.84 -8.55
CA SER A 422 0.41 -35.49 -9.20
C SER A 422 -0.26 -34.43 -8.32
N ASP A 423 -0.45 -33.26 -8.89
CA ASP A 423 -1.14 -32.09 -8.34
C ASP A 423 -0.25 -31.13 -7.50
N ASN A 424 0.09 -29.99 -8.11
CA ASN A 424 1.03 -28.99 -7.59
C ASN A 424 0.31 -27.99 -6.68
N GLY A 425 -0.16 -28.45 -5.52
CA GLY A 425 -0.59 -27.55 -4.45
C GLY A 425 0.54 -26.57 -4.06
N ARG A 426 0.21 -25.36 -3.64
CA ARG A 426 1.19 -24.35 -3.19
C ARG A 426 1.24 -24.28 -1.67
N GLY A 427 2.41 -23.94 -1.11
CA GLY A 427 2.57 -23.67 0.32
C GLY A 427 2.30 -24.91 1.17
N TRP A 428 1.30 -24.84 2.05
CA TRP A 428 0.89 -25.97 2.91
C TRP A 428 0.46 -27.20 2.13
N PHE A 429 -0.10 -27.01 0.93
CA PHE A 429 -0.55 -28.10 0.04
C PHE A 429 0.55 -28.59 -0.90
N SER A 430 1.70 -27.92 -0.93
CA SER A 430 2.86 -28.40 -1.69
C SER A 430 3.44 -29.65 -1.02
N GLN A 431 3.91 -30.57 -1.86
CA GLN A 431 4.62 -31.78 -1.43
C GLN A 431 6.14 -31.66 -1.62
N GLU A 432 6.62 -30.46 -1.94
CA GLU A 432 8.05 -30.17 -2.05
C GLU A 432 8.75 -30.30 -0.69
N ASP A 433 10.06 -30.61 -0.73
CA ASP A 433 10.90 -30.75 0.48
C ASP A 433 11.04 -29.41 1.24
N GLU A 434 10.77 -28.28 0.59
CA GLU A 434 10.86 -26.95 1.17
C GLU A 434 9.49 -26.27 1.32
N ILE A 435 9.37 -25.39 2.31
CA ILE A 435 8.24 -24.46 2.49
C ILE A 435 8.78 -23.09 2.91
N CYS A 436 8.43 -22.04 2.18
CA CYS A 436 8.94 -20.67 2.41
C CYS A 436 10.50 -20.62 2.49
N GLY A 437 11.19 -21.43 1.70
CA GLY A 437 12.66 -21.53 1.68
C GLY A 437 13.29 -22.24 2.89
N TRP A 438 12.51 -22.95 3.70
CA TRP A 438 13.00 -23.83 4.77
C TRP A 438 12.77 -25.29 4.44
N ASP A 439 13.74 -26.14 4.77
CA ASP A 439 13.57 -27.59 4.76
C ASP A 439 12.45 -27.97 5.75
N ARG A 440 11.43 -28.67 5.26
CA ARG A 440 10.30 -29.14 6.07
C ARG A 440 10.77 -30.04 7.21
N LYS A 441 11.83 -30.83 7.02
CA LYS A 441 12.40 -31.69 8.09
C LYS A 441 12.98 -30.85 9.22
N GLU A 442 13.67 -29.75 8.90
CA GLU A 442 14.21 -28.82 9.90
C GLU A 442 13.08 -28.16 10.70
N LEU A 443 12.05 -27.66 10.01
CA LEU A 443 10.89 -27.05 10.67
C LEU A 443 10.13 -28.05 11.53
N LEU A 444 9.87 -29.26 11.00
CA LEU A 444 9.16 -30.30 11.73
C LEU A 444 9.93 -30.73 12.97
N LYS A 445 11.26 -30.91 12.88
CA LYS A 445 12.12 -31.17 14.05
C LYS A 445 11.95 -30.08 15.10
N GLY A 446 12.03 -28.81 14.72
CA GLY A 446 11.85 -27.70 15.65
C GLY A 446 10.47 -27.68 16.32
N VAL A 447 9.42 -27.88 15.54
CA VAL A 447 8.03 -27.93 16.04
C VAL A 447 7.81 -29.12 16.98
N VAL A 448 8.32 -30.31 16.64
CA VAL A 448 8.25 -31.52 17.48
C VAL A 448 8.98 -31.29 18.81
N MET A 449 10.17 -30.67 18.81
CA MET A 449 10.91 -30.36 20.04
C MET A 449 10.15 -29.37 20.93
N ILE A 450 9.48 -28.36 20.35
CA ILE A 450 8.66 -27.41 21.11
C ILE A 450 7.45 -28.13 21.73
N LEU A 451 6.73 -28.92 20.94
CA LEU A 451 5.51 -29.62 21.37
C LEU A 451 5.79 -30.74 22.37
N GLY A 452 6.98 -31.36 22.34
CA GLY A 452 7.38 -32.42 23.27
C GLY A 452 7.45 -31.98 24.73
N LYS A 453 7.58 -30.67 24.98
CA LYS A 453 7.56 -30.08 26.33
C LYS A 453 6.17 -30.12 26.98
N PHE A 454 5.10 -30.32 26.19
CA PHE A 454 3.73 -30.33 26.68
C PHE A 454 3.22 -31.76 26.87
N ARG A 455 2.99 -32.15 28.13
CA ARG A 455 2.63 -33.52 28.53
C ARG A 455 1.46 -34.12 27.75
N GLU A 456 0.43 -33.33 27.48
CA GLU A 456 -0.79 -33.79 26.80
C GLU A 456 -0.56 -34.14 25.32
N LEU A 457 0.47 -33.55 24.70
CA LEU A 457 0.80 -33.73 23.29
C LEU A 457 1.92 -34.76 23.06
N GLN A 458 2.66 -35.14 24.10
CA GLN A 458 3.79 -36.08 24.00
C GLN A 458 3.47 -37.36 23.22
N ARG A 459 2.32 -37.98 23.46
CA ARG A 459 1.91 -39.20 22.73
C ARG A 459 1.85 -38.98 21.22
N LEU A 460 1.34 -37.83 20.78
CA LEU A 460 1.28 -37.46 19.36
C LEU A 460 2.70 -37.15 18.86
N THR A 461 3.42 -36.28 19.56
CA THR A 461 4.76 -35.81 19.19
C THR A 461 5.79 -36.95 19.07
N ILE A 462 5.74 -37.97 19.92
CA ILE A 462 6.61 -39.15 19.87
C ILE A 462 6.45 -39.92 18.56
N GLN A 463 5.24 -39.99 17.99
CA GLN A 463 5.01 -40.67 16.72
C GLN A 463 5.78 -39.98 15.59
N TYR A 464 5.72 -38.65 15.53
CA TYR A 464 6.46 -37.86 14.54
C TYR A 464 7.97 -37.85 14.81
N ALA A 465 8.40 -37.86 16.07
CA ALA A 465 9.81 -37.96 16.42
C ALA A 465 10.44 -39.28 15.96
N ARG A 466 9.72 -40.40 16.08
CA ARG A 466 10.17 -41.70 15.54
C ARG A 466 10.33 -41.69 14.03
N VAL A 467 9.43 -41.00 13.33
CA VAL A 467 9.53 -40.82 11.86
C VAL A 467 10.75 -40.00 11.46
N LEU A 468 11.26 -39.15 12.36
CA LEU A 468 12.42 -38.29 12.14
C LEU A 468 13.72 -38.83 12.78
N ASP A 469 13.70 -40.04 13.34
CA ASP A 469 14.79 -40.61 14.14
C ASP A 469 15.29 -39.66 15.27
N LEU A 470 14.37 -38.95 15.93
CA LEU A 470 14.65 -38.02 17.02
C LEU A 470 14.45 -38.68 18.40
N ASN A 471 15.46 -38.58 19.26
CA ASN A 471 15.36 -38.97 20.67
C ASN A 471 14.86 -37.79 21.51
N LEU A 472 13.56 -37.80 21.85
CA LEU A 472 12.94 -36.77 22.70
C LEU A 472 13.20 -36.96 24.21
N GLU A 473 13.78 -38.10 24.60
CA GLU A 473 13.90 -38.50 26.02
C GLU A 473 15.17 -37.96 26.71
N SER A 474 16.14 -37.39 25.98
CA SER A 474 17.47 -37.05 26.54
C SER A 474 17.68 -35.60 26.96
N GLU A 475 16.82 -34.64 26.61
CA GLU A 475 17.02 -33.21 26.94
C GLU A 475 16.18 -32.68 28.11
N GLY A 476 15.36 -33.52 28.74
CA GLY A 476 14.56 -33.14 29.92
C GLY A 476 15.32 -33.16 31.25
N ALA A 477 16.63 -33.43 31.26
CA ALA A 477 17.39 -33.78 32.46
C ALA A 477 18.68 -32.96 32.67
N MET A 478 18.82 -31.77 32.08
CA MET A 478 19.96 -30.88 32.39
C MET A 478 19.50 -29.55 33.00
N GLU A 479 20.21 -29.19 34.08
CA GLU A 479 20.08 -28.01 34.94
C GLU A 479 18.95 -28.00 35.99
N VAL A 480 19.07 -28.91 36.97
CA VAL A 480 19.10 -28.47 38.37
C VAL A 480 20.31 -29.10 39.03
N GLU A 481 21.38 -28.33 39.18
CA GLU A 481 22.41 -28.58 40.20
C GLU A 481 22.84 -27.22 40.81
N PRO A 482 23.29 -27.24 42.07
CA PRO A 482 22.74 -26.41 43.16
C PRO A 482 23.20 -24.96 43.25
#